data_AF-A0A2G9T819-F1
#
_entry.id   AF-A0A2G9T819-F1
#
_cell.length_a   1.000
_cell.length_b   1.000
_cell.length_c   1.000
_cell.angle_alpha   90.00
_cell.angle_beta   90.00
_cell.angle_gamma   90.00
#
_symmetry.space_group_name_H-M   'P 1'
#
loop_
_entity.id
_entity.type
_entity.pdbx_description
1 polymer ?
#
loop_
_entity_poly.entity_id
_entity_poly.type
_entity_poly.pdbx_seq_one_letter_code
_entity_poly.pdbx_strand_id
1 'polypeptide(L)'
;CPRGNPAYMPLRTEFGQIPQGGCTISSPCPDPYECVDVASQSLCCPSRKSICSETGGRLKNPLRNTPYDAGMRFDQLTGEQANYAVGISTRYYYNPIDGQCHPFTYNGFLGNFNNFNTQADCQLFCAR
;
A
#
# COMPACT_ATOMS: atom_id res chain seq x y z
N CYS A 1 7.39 -2.76 7.40
CA CYS A 1 7.61 -3.37 6.08
C CYS A 1 8.32 -2.39 5.17
N PRO A 2 9.12 -2.86 4.19
CA PRO A 2 9.78 -1.98 3.22
C PRO A 2 8.79 -1.09 2.46
N ARG A 3 7.60 -1.62 2.16
CA ARG A 3 6.49 -0.87 1.57
C ARG A 3 5.15 -1.37 2.09
N GLY A 4 4.31 -0.43 2.50
CA GLY A 4 2.99 -0.67 3.04
C GLY A 4 2.95 -1.15 4.49
N ASN A 5 1.73 -1.30 5.01
CA ASN A 5 1.51 -1.79 6.38
C ASN A 5 1.58 -3.33 6.38
N PRO A 6 2.08 -3.94 7.47
CA PRO A 6 2.07 -5.40 7.61
C PRO A 6 0.64 -5.94 7.65
N ALA A 7 0.50 -7.25 7.46
CA ALA A 7 -0.70 -7.95 7.87
C ALA A 7 -0.89 -7.79 9.38
N TYR A 8 -2.13 -7.80 9.83
CA TYR A 8 -2.49 -7.71 11.24
C TYR A 8 -3.25 -8.95 11.67
N MET A 9 -3.08 -9.35 12.92
CA MET A 9 -3.87 -10.43 13.51
C MET A 9 -5.35 -10.02 13.61
N PRO A 10 -6.30 -10.98 13.57
CA PRO A 10 -7.73 -10.67 13.72
C PRO A 10 -8.08 -10.05 15.08
N LEU A 11 -7.28 -10.35 16.11
CA LEU A 11 -7.49 -9.86 17.47
C LEU A 11 -7.09 -8.37 17.55
N ARG A 12 -8.04 -7.52 17.94
CA ARG A 12 -7.76 -6.14 18.37
C ARG A 12 -7.55 -6.13 19.88
N THR A 13 -6.49 -5.45 20.32
CA THR A 13 -6.28 -5.15 21.73
C THR A 13 -6.67 -3.71 22.02
N GLU A 14 -6.71 -3.32 23.30
CA GLU A 14 -6.90 -1.92 23.72
C GLU A 14 -5.83 -0.98 23.14
N PHE A 15 -4.66 -1.53 22.80
CA PHE A 15 -3.55 -0.82 22.17
C PHE A 15 -3.59 -0.82 20.64
N GLY A 16 -4.63 -1.40 20.02
CA GLY A 16 -4.85 -1.38 18.58
C GLY A 16 -4.61 -2.73 17.90
N GLN A 17 -4.18 -2.67 16.64
CA GLN A 17 -3.96 -3.85 15.80
C GLN A 17 -2.53 -4.37 15.98
N ILE A 18 -2.38 -5.67 16.24
CA ILE A 18 -1.06 -6.31 16.40
C ILE A 18 -0.59 -6.79 15.01
N PRO A 19 0.62 -6.40 14.56
CA PRO A 19 1.16 -6.90 13.30
C PRO A 19 1.42 -8.40 13.37
N GLN A 20 1.12 -9.11 12.29
CA GLN A 20 1.41 -10.53 12.15
C GLN A 20 2.91 -10.71 11.90
N GLY A 21 3.61 -11.22 12.93
CA GLY A 21 5.04 -11.53 12.89
C GLY A 21 5.36 -13.00 13.15
N GLY A 22 6.64 -13.32 13.22
CA GLY A 22 7.14 -14.68 13.48
C GLY A 22 6.92 -15.66 12.32
N CYS A 23 6.72 -15.14 11.11
CA CYS A 23 6.59 -15.98 9.92
C CYS A 23 7.91 -16.73 9.65
N THR A 24 7.77 -17.97 9.19
CA THR A 24 8.90 -18.86 8.86
C THR A 24 8.54 -19.72 7.65
N ILE A 25 9.45 -20.57 7.19
CA ILE A 25 9.17 -21.52 6.09
C ILE A 25 8.03 -22.49 6.47
N SER A 26 7.94 -22.90 7.74
CA SER A 26 6.90 -23.82 8.22
C SER A 26 5.59 -23.11 8.57
N SER A 27 5.63 -21.80 8.82
CA SER A 27 4.46 -20.95 9.09
C SER A 27 4.49 -19.72 8.16
N PRO A 28 4.11 -19.89 6.88
CA PRO A 28 4.18 -18.82 5.89
C PRO A 28 3.07 -17.78 6.09
N CYS A 29 3.29 -16.59 5.52
CA CYS A 29 2.29 -15.54 5.50
C CYS A 29 1.13 -15.89 4.55
N PRO A 30 -0.10 -15.44 4.87
CA PRO A 30 -1.24 -15.60 3.96
C PRO A 30 -1.05 -14.74 2.70
N ASP A 31 -1.53 -15.22 1.55
CA ASP A 31 -1.64 -14.37 0.36
C ASP A 31 -2.50 -13.13 0.68
N PRO A 32 -2.09 -11.91 0.29
CA PRO A 32 -1.02 -11.58 -0.65
C PRO A 32 0.27 -11.05 0.02
N TYR A 33 0.59 -11.52 1.23
CA TYR A 33 1.74 -11.12 2.02
C TYR A 33 2.91 -12.10 1.89
N GLU A 34 4.12 -11.61 2.06
CA GLU A 34 5.35 -12.38 2.10
C GLU A 34 6.09 -12.15 3.43
N CYS A 35 6.87 -13.15 3.85
CA CYS A 35 7.64 -13.04 5.08
C CYS A 35 8.89 -12.21 4.84
N VAL A 36 9.04 -11.10 5.56
CA VAL A 36 10.16 -10.17 5.41
C VAL A 36 10.79 -9.91 6.77
N ASP A 37 12.11 -10.04 6.86
CA ASP A 37 12.86 -9.64 8.04
C ASP A 37 12.96 -8.12 8.12
N VAL A 38 12.35 -7.55 9.15
CA VAL A 38 12.32 -6.11 9.42
C VAL A 38 12.99 -5.88 10.78
N ALA A 39 14.25 -5.43 10.74
CA ALA A 39 15.12 -5.31 11.91
C ALA A 39 15.30 -6.66 12.62
N SER A 40 14.81 -6.80 13.85
CA SER A 40 14.95 -8.03 14.66
C SER A 40 13.71 -8.93 14.63
N GLN A 41 12.73 -8.65 13.77
CA GLN A 41 11.47 -9.40 13.69
C GLN A 41 11.10 -9.74 12.25
N SER A 42 10.63 -10.96 12.01
CA SER A 42 10.05 -11.36 10.72
C SER A 42 8.57 -10.98 10.69
N LEU A 43 8.15 -10.20 9.69
CA LEU A 43 6.79 -9.68 9.55
C LEU A 43 6.16 -10.11 8.22
N CYS A 44 4.85 -10.29 8.23
CA CYS A 44 4.08 -10.49 7.01
C CYS A 44 3.83 -9.16 6.32
N CYS A 45 4.57 -8.88 5.25
CA CYS A 45 4.55 -7.63 4.51
C CYS A 45 3.87 -7.78 3.15
N PRO A 46 3.18 -6.76 2.62
CA PRO A 46 2.55 -6.85 1.31
C PRO A 46 3.60 -7.23 0.27
N SER A 47 3.33 -8.29 -0.49
CA SER A 47 4.30 -8.74 -1.47
C SER A 47 4.44 -7.74 -2.61
N ARG A 48 5.60 -7.74 -3.26
CA ARG A 48 5.80 -7.00 -4.52
C ARG A 48 4.69 -7.31 -5.54
N LYS A 49 4.32 -8.59 -5.68
CA LYS A 49 3.24 -9.04 -6.57
C LYS A 49 1.90 -8.41 -6.20
N SER A 50 1.60 -8.27 -4.91
CA SER A 50 0.39 -7.61 -4.42
C SER A 50 0.36 -6.12 -4.78
N ILE A 51 1.46 -5.42 -4.47
CA ILE A 51 1.59 -3.98 -4.67
C ILE A 51 1.51 -3.61 -6.15
N CYS A 52 2.18 -4.36 -7.02
CA CYS A 52 2.23 -4.10 -8.46
C CYS A 52 1.06 -4.75 -9.23
N SER A 53 -0.03 -5.14 -8.55
CA SER A 53 -1.22 -5.73 -9.19
C SER A 53 -2.37 -4.73 -9.29
N GLU A 54 -3.47 -5.16 -9.91
CA GLU A 54 -4.75 -4.43 -9.99
C GLU A 54 -5.32 -4.03 -8.62
N THR A 55 -4.96 -4.72 -7.54
CA THR A 55 -5.42 -4.32 -6.21
C THR A 55 -4.58 -3.21 -5.60
N GLY A 56 -3.36 -3.01 -6.10
CA GLY A 56 -2.39 -2.04 -5.61
C GLY A 56 -1.99 -2.25 -4.14
N GLY A 57 -1.89 -3.52 -3.72
CA GLY A 57 -1.58 -3.90 -2.34
C GLY A 57 -2.78 -3.92 -1.40
N ARG A 58 -4.01 -3.78 -1.91
CA ARG A 58 -5.26 -3.91 -1.15
C ARG A 58 -5.82 -5.34 -1.27
N LEU A 59 -6.79 -5.66 -0.41
CA LEU A 59 -7.66 -6.81 -0.62
C LEU A 59 -8.54 -6.59 -1.85
N LYS A 60 -8.86 -7.68 -2.57
CA LYS A 60 -9.75 -7.64 -3.75
C LYS A 60 -11.10 -7.05 -3.35
N ASN A 61 -11.51 -5.98 -4.02
CA ASN A 61 -12.81 -5.34 -3.81
C ASN A 61 -13.46 -5.09 -5.18
N PRO A 62 -14.65 -5.66 -5.47
CA PRO A 62 -15.31 -5.48 -6.76
C PRO A 62 -15.62 -4.04 -7.15
N LEU A 63 -15.71 -3.12 -6.17
CA LEU A 63 -16.00 -1.71 -6.40
C LEU A 63 -14.74 -0.90 -6.75
N ARG A 64 -13.54 -1.48 -6.64
CA ARG A 64 -12.27 -0.83 -6.92
C ARG A 64 -11.65 -1.45 -8.16
N ASN A 65 -11.73 -0.74 -9.27
CA ASN A 65 -11.31 -1.17 -10.60
C ASN A 65 -10.00 -0.51 -11.07
N THR A 66 -9.31 0.23 -10.20
CA THR A 66 -8.03 0.88 -10.52
C THR A 66 -6.89 0.34 -9.67
N PRO A 67 -5.69 0.17 -10.25
CA PRO A 67 -4.49 -0.28 -9.53
C PRO A 67 -3.94 0.77 -8.55
N TYR A 68 -4.38 2.02 -8.63
CA TYR A 68 -4.04 3.10 -7.72
C TYR A 68 -5.26 3.57 -6.91
N ASP A 69 -4.99 4.31 -5.85
CA ASP A 69 -6.01 4.95 -5.03
C ASP A 69 -5.57 6.38 -4.73
N ALA A 70 -6.34 7.35 -5.23
CA ALA A 70 -6.06 8.78 -5.07
C ALA A 70 -6.15 9.22 -3.59
N GLY A 71 -6.78 8.41 -2.73
CA GLY A 71 -6.99 8.76 -1.34
C GLY A 71 -7.99 9.89 -1.17
N MET A 72 -8.03 10.45 0.02
CA MET A 72 -8.96 11.52 0.40
C MET A 72 -8.22 12.82 0.65
N ARG A 73 -8.89 13.94 0.39
CA ARG A 73 -8.40 15.26 0.78
C ARG A 73 -8.64 15.47 2.27
N PHE A 74 -7.88 16.38 2.88
CA PHE A 74 -8.00 16.68 4.31
C PHE A 74 -9.42 17.09 4.72
N ASP A 75 -10.06 17.96 3.93
CA ASP A 75 -11.44 18.43 4.16
C ASP A 75 -12.47 17.30 4.16
N GLN A 76 -12.27 16.28 3.33
CA GLN A 76 -13.14 15.10 3.31
C GLN A 76 -12.96 14.19 4.52
N LEU A 77 -11.81 14.25 5.20
CA LEU A 77 -11.51 13.41 6.37
C LEU A 77 -11.95 14.06 7.68
N THR A 78 -11.71 15.36 7.84
CA THR A 78 -11.99 16.08 9.08
C THR A 78 -13.30 16.86 9.04
N GLY A 79 -13.85 17.12 7.85
CA GLY A 79 -14.96 18.06 7.67
C GLY A 79 -14.54 19.52 7.86
N GLU A 80 -13.26 19.81 8.10
CA GLU A 80 -12.72 21.15 8.26
C GLU A 80 -12.34 21.74 6.90
N GLN A 81 -12.76 22.98 6.64
CA GLN A 81 -12.30 23.69 5.45
C GLN A 81 -10.85 24.13 5.64
N ALA A 82 -9.92 23.25 5.23
CA ALA A 82 -8.53 23.64 5.05
C ALA A 82 -8.39 24.39 3.72
N ASN A 83 -7.98 25.65 3.81
CA ASN A 83 -7.78 26.55 2.65
C ASN A 83 -6.54 26.20 1.80
N TYR A 84 -5.95 25.01 1.98
CA TYR A 84 -4.68 24.61 1.37
C TYR A 84 -4.72 23.17 0.86
N ALA A 85 -4.03 22.95 -0.27
CA ALA A 85 -3.80 21.65 -0.91
C ALA A 85 -2.81 20.76 -0.10
N VAL A 86 -3.06 20.60 1.20
CA VAL A 86 -2.17 19.87 2.13
C VAL A 86 -2.03 18.43 1.67
N GLY A 87 -0.80 18.02 1.38
CA GLY A 87 -0.48 16.65 0.95
C GLY A 87 -0.85 16.32 -0.49
N ILE A 88 -1.52 17.20 -1.22
CA ILE A 88 -1.83 16.98 -2.64
C ILE A 88 -0.51 16.99 -3.43
N SER A 89 -0.23 15.91 -4.15
CA SER A 89 1.00 15.77 -4.92
C SER A 89 0.82 14.84 -6.11
N THR A 90 1.63 15.02 -7.14
CA THR A 90 1.76 14.04 -8.23
C THR A 90 2.53 12.82 -7.70
N ARG A 91 1.94 11.64 -7.89
CA ARG A 91 2.53 10.35 -7.57
C ARG A 91 2.50 9.47 -8.80
N TYR A 92 3.16 8.33 -8.74
CA TYR A 92 3.20 7.35 -9.81
C TYR A 92 2.64 6.03 -9.32
N TYR A 93 1.94 5.31 -10.18
CA TYR A 93 1.47 3.95 -9.92
C TYR A 93 1.87 3.05 -11.07
N TYR A 94 2.07 1.78 -10.79
CA TYR A 94 2.33 0.76 -11.80
C TYR A 94 1.01 0.23 -12.35
N ASN A 95 0.86 0.26 -13.67
CA ASN A 95 -0.23 -0.38 -14.37
C ASN A 95 0.24 -1.77 -14.85
N PRO A 96 -0.30 -2.87 -14.31
CA PRO A 96 0.11 -4.21 -14.73
C PRO A 96 -0.38 -4.60 -16.12
N ILE A 97 -1.33 -3.86 -16.72
CA ILE A 97 -1.88 -4.15 -18.06
C ILE A 97 -0.85 -3.81 -19.15
N ASP A 98 -0.25 -2.63 -19.07
CA ASP A 98 0.76 -2.16 -20.04
C ASP A 98 2.20 -2.33 -19.53
N GLY A 99 2.37 -2.66 -18.25
CA GLY A 99 3.66 -2.85 -17.61
C GLY A 99 4.42 -1.55 -17.36
N GLN A 100 3.72 -0.41 -17.26
CA GLN A 100 4.33 0.91 -17.14
C GLN A 100 3.86 1.68 -15.90
N CYS A 101 4.68 2.64 -15.48
CA CYS A 101 4.36 3.55 -14.39
C CYS A 101 3.78 4.87 -14.91
N HIS A 102 2.56 5.19 -14.46
CA HIS A 102 1.80 6.37 -14.87
C HIS A 102 1.62 7.36 -13.72
N PRO A 103 1.63 8.68 -13.98
CA PRO A 103 1.36 9.68 -12.97
C PRO A 103 -0.13 9.71 -12.59
N PHE A 104 -0.42 10.08 -11.34
CA PHE A 104 -1.75 10.39 -10.84
C PHE A 104 -1.69 11.46 -9.74
N THR A 105 -2.82 12.11 -9.49
CA THR A 105 -2.96 13.04 -8.35
C THR A 105 -3.31 12.27 -7.09
N TYR A 106 -2.44 12.33 -6.09
CA TYR A 106 -2.71 11.84 -4.74
C TYR A 106 -3.22 12.98 -3.87
N ASN A 107 -4.30 12.74 -3.13
CA ASN A 107 -5.01 13.73 -2.35
C ASN A 107 -4.42 13.97 -0.94
N GLY A 108 -3.34 13.28 -0.60
CA GLY A 108 -2.57 13.49 0.63
C GLY A 108 -2.79 12.43 1.70
N PHE A 109 -3.98 11.84 1.77
CA PHE A 109 -4.32 10.90 2.84
C PHE A 109 -4.93 9.60 2.32
N LEU A 110 -4.72 8.52 3.07
CA LEU A 110 -5.15 7.15 2.73
C LEU A 110 -4.53 6.66 1.41
N GLY A 111 -5.32 6.05 0.53
CA GLY A 111 -4.84 5.47 -0.71
C GLY A 111 -4.39 4.02 -0.56
N ASN A 112 -3.49 3.60 -1.44
CA ASN A 112 -2.94 2.24 -1.49
C ASN A 112 -1.42 2.24 -1.61
N PHE A 113 -0.83 1.05 -1.66
CA PHE A 113 0.63 0.90 -1.67
C PHE A 113 1.25 0.97 -3.07
N ASN A 114 0.42 1.00 -4.12
CA ASN A 114 0.85 1.29 -5.49
C ASN A 114 0.91 2.82 -5.71
N ASN A 115 1.75 3.47 -4.90
CA ASN A 115 1.91 4.91 -4.86
C ASN A 115 3.40 5.24 -4.65
N PHE A 116 4.02 5.86 -5.65
CA PHE A 116 5.45 6.15 -5.69
C PHE A 116 5.67 7.66 -5.85
N ASN A 117 6.75 8.17 -5.26
CA ASN A 117 7.09 9.60 -5.38
C ASN A 117 7.63 9.95 -6.77
N THR A 118 8.39 9.04 -7.38
CA THR A 118 8.96 9.23 -8.70
C THR A 118 8.62 8.08 -9.64
N GLN A 119 8.63 8.35 -10.94
CA GLN A 119 8.47 7.31 -11.96
C GLN A 119 9.58 6.27 -11.86
N ALA A 120 10.82 6.71 -11.60
CA ALA A 120 11.98 5.83 -11.46
C ALA A 120 11.81 4.83 -10.32
N ASP A 121 11.34 5.28 -9.13
CA ASP A 121 11.09 4.38 -8.00
C ASP A 121 10.03 3.33 -8.33
N CYS A 122 8.98 3.74 -9.05
CA CYS A 122 7.94 2.84 -9.50
C CYS A 122 8.48 1.77 -10.45
N GLN A 123 9.27 2.17 -11.45
CA GLN A 123 9.84 1.25 -12.43
C GLN A 123 10.85 0.30 -11.77
N LEU A 124 11.73 0.82 -10.90
CA LEU A 124 12.71 0.01 -10.18
C LEU A 124 12.05 -1.04 -9.26
N PHE A 125 10.91 -0.70 -8.68
CA PHE A 125 10.17 -1.59 -7.79
C PHE A 125 9.30 -2.57 -8.57
N CYS A 126 8.55 -2.15 -9.59
CA CYS A 126 7.55 -3.00 -10.25
C CYS A 126 7.99 -3.64 -11.58
N ALA A 127 8.91 -3.03 -12.35
CA ALA A 127 9.22 -3.46 -13.72
C ALA A 127 10.39 -4.47 -13.86
N ARG A 128 10.60 -5.33 -12.85
CA ARG A 128 11.51 -6.49 -12.93
C ARG A 128 10.78 -7.80 -13.21
#